data_AF-A0A263DTV1-F1
#
_entry.id   AF-A0A263DTV1-F1
#
_cell.length_a   1.000
_cell.length_b   1.000
_cell.length_c   1.000
_cell.angle_alpha   90.00
_cell.angle_beta   90.00
_cell.angle_gamma   90.00
#
_symmetry.space_group_name_H-M   'P 1'
#
loop_
_entity.id
_entity.type
_entity.pdbx_description
1 polymer ?
#
loop_
_entity_poly.entity_id
_entity_poly.type
_entity_poly.pdbx_seq_one_letter_code
_entity_poly.pdbx_strand_id
1 'polypeptide(L)'
;MKSNVQNAAEQLGCRFGEPDMHGVAGRAGTSDHPSGLAVDFMVDRATGDALASCTLANMDALGVKYVIWEQQINHGNGWKDMEDRGGATANHFDHVHVSFERGSGGGSVQGC
;
A
#
# COMPACT_ATOMS: atom_id res chain seq x y z
N MET A 1 -12.19 6.48 1.49
CA MET A 1 -11.23 5.92 2.47
C MET A 1 -11.45 6.56 3.83
N LYS A 2 -10.84 6.05 4.90
CA LYS A 2 -10.70 6.82 6.15
C LYS A 2 -9.71 7.97 5.98
N SER A 3 -9.81 9.01 6.80
CA SER A 3 -9.00 10.23 6.69
C SER A 3 -7.49 9.99 6.84
N ASN A 4 -7.08 9.08 7.72
CA ASN A 4 -5.67 8.70 7.88
C ASN A 4 -5.12 8.01 6.63
N VAL A 5 -5.92 7.14 5.99
CA VAL A 5 -5.55 6.46 4.74
C VAL A 5 -5.48 7.43 3.58
N GLN A 6 -6.42 8.37 3.48
CA GLN A 6 -6.40 9.40 2.45
C GLN A 6 -5.17 10.30 2.57
N ASN A 7 -4.83 10.74 3.78
CA ASN A 7 -3.66 11.58 4.00
C ASN A 7 -2.35 10.84 3.66
N ALA A 8 -2.20 9.59 4.09
CA ALA A 8 -1.05 8.76 3.73
C ALA A 8 -0.95 8.55 2.21
N ALA A 9 -2.09 8.29 1.55
CA ALA A 9 -2.16 8.11 0.11
C ALA A 9 -1.77 9.38 -0.65
N GLU A 10 -2.24 10.56 -0.21
CA GLU A 10 -1.85 11.85 -0.78
C GLU A 10 -0.35 12.12 -0.60
N GLN A 11 0.21 11.88 0.59
CA GLN A 11 1.64 12.08 0.84
C GLN A 11 2.53 11.19 -0.03
N LEU A 12 2.19 9.90 -0.16
CA LEU A 12 2.91 8.96 -1.00
C LEU A 12 2.68 9.26 -2.49
N GLY A 13 1.44 9.54 -2.90
CA GLY A 13 1.07 9.86 -4.27
C GLY A 13 1.84 11.07 -4.80
N CYS A 14 1.87 12.18 -4.05
CA CYS A 14 2.64 13.38 -4.41
C CYS A 14 4.15 13.10 -4.57
N ARG A 15 4.70 12.15 -3.82
CA ARG A 15 6.13 11.80 -3.88
C ARG A 15 6.48 10.99 -5.13
N PHE A 16 5.56 10.15 -5.60
CA PHE A 16 5.79 9.14 -6.63
C PHE A 16 5.04 9.43 -7.95
N GLY A 17 4.76 10.71 -8.22
CA GLY A 17 4.25 11.14 -9.52
C GLY A 17 2.74 11.02 -9.70
N GLU A 18 1.97 11.07 -8.60
CA GLU A 18 0.50 11.05 -8.58
C GLU A 18 -0.09 9.86 -9.35
N PRO A 19 0.28 8.61 -9.00
CA PRO A 19 -0.27 7.44 -9.65
C PRO A 19 -1.79 7.35 -9.45
N ASP A 20 -2.44 6.61 -10.34
CA ASP A 20 -3.83 6.24 -10.14
C ASP A 20 -3.96 5.45 -8.83
N MET A 21 -4.81 5.96 -7.94
CA MET A 21 -5.03 5.37 -6.61
C MET A 21 -6.40 4.72 -6.54
N HIS A 22 -6.43 3.44 -6.18
CA HIS A 22 -7.68 2.70 -5.99
C HIS A 22 -7.92 2.43 -4.51
N GLY A 23 -8.92 3.11 -3.97
CA GLY A 23 -9.24 3.10 -2.55
C GLY A 23 -10.37 2.19 -2.14
N VAL A 24 -11.45 2.77 -1.61
CA VAL A 24 -12.65 2.01 -1.26
C VAL A 24 -13.22 1.39 -2.53
N ALA A 25 -13.08 0.08 -2.65
CA ALA A 25 -13.66 -0.73 -3.70
C ALA A 25 -14.22 -2.00 -3.07
N GLY A 26 -15.41 -2.44 -3.51
CA GLY A 26 -15.90 -3.76 -3.16
C GLY A 26 -15.00 -4.81 -3.82
N ARG A 27 -14.23 -5.55 -3.02
CA ARG A 27 -13.36 -6.62 -3.50
C ARG A 27 -13.74 -7.94 -2.83
N ALA A 28 -13.70 -9.03 -3.60
CA ALA A 28 -13.91 -10.37 -3.08
C ALA A 28 -12.72 -10.80 -2.21
N GLY A 29 -12.98 -11.47 -1.08
CA GLY A 29 -11.96 -11.99 -0.16
C GLY A 29 -11.70 -11.13 1.09
N THR A 30 -10.71 -11.52 1.92
CA THR A 30 -10.24 -10.75 3.09
C THR A 30 -9.44 -9.54 2.61
N SER A 31 -10.14 -8.50 2.21
CA SER A 31 -9.56 -7.23 1.77
C SER A 31 -9.87 -6.13 2.78
N ASP A 32 -8.89 -5.28 3.08
CA ASP A 32 -9.08 -4.09 3.93
C ASP A 32 -9.71 -2.91 3.12
N HIS A 33 -9.85 -3.04 1.79
CA HIS A 33 -10.47 -2.03 0.89
C HIS A 33 -11.94 -1.72 1.23
N PRO A 34 -12.83 -2.70 1.47
CA PRO A 34 -14.23 -2.41 1.83
C PRO A 34 -14.35 -1.66 3.16
N SER A 35 -13.38 -1.84 4.06
CA SER A 35 -13.29 -1.10 5.33
C SER A 35 -12.68 0.30 5.18
N GLY A 36 -12.25 0.67 3.97
CA GLY A 36 -11.55 1.93 3.68
C GLY A 36 -10.18 2.04 4.35
N LEU A 37 -9.55 0.89 4.61
CA LEU A 37 -8.26 0.73 5.29
C LEU A 37 -7.15 0.28 4.34
N ALA A 38 -7.37 0.36 3.03
CA ALA A 38 -6.36 0.03 2.05
C ALA A 38 -6.41 0.95 0.83
N VAL A 39 -5.29 1.03 0.13
CA VAL A 39 -5.11 1.72 -1.14
C VAL A 39 -4.18 0.89 -2.02
N ASP A 40 -4.49 0.85 -3.31
CA ASP A 40 -3.53 0.41 -4.33
C ASP A 40 -3.00 1.62 -5.08
N PHE A 41 -1.69 1.65 -5.28
CA PHE A 41 -1.02 2.60 -6.15
C PHE A 41 -0.67 1.89 -7.46
N MET A 42 -1.31 2.28 -8.57
CA MET A 42 -1.03 1.72 -9.89
C MET A 42 0.27 2.32 -10.42
N VAL A 43 1.32 1.51 -10.50
CA VAL A 43 2.68 1.98 -10.77
C VAL A 43 3.46 0.98 -11.61
N ASP A 44 4.46 1.48 -12.34
CA ASP A 44 5.46 0.61 -12.95
C ASP A 44 6.38 -0.01 -11.89
N ARG A 45 7.22 -0.96 -12.30
CA ARG A 45 8.09 -1.70 -11.38
C ARG A 45 9.06 -0.78 -10.61
N ALA A 46 9.72 0.15 -11.31
CA ALA A 46 10.73 1.01 -10.70
C ALA A 46 10.12 1.95 -9.66
N THR A 47 8.94 2.49 -9.96
CA THR A 47 8.17 3.34 -9.04
C THR A 47 7.62 2.52 -7.88
N GLY A 48 7.15 1.30 -8.14
CA GLY A 48 6.67 0.37 -7.12
C GLY A 48 7.74 -0.02 -6.10
N ASP A 49 8.95 -0.34 -6.55
CA ASP A 49 10.09 -0.64 -5.67
C ASP A 49 10.38 0.52 -4.70
N ALA A 50 10.43 1.76 -5.23
CA ALA A 50 10.70 2.95 -4.44
C ALA A 50 9.54 3.29 -3.48
N LEU A 51 8.30 3.17 -3.94
CA LEU A 51 7.09 3.44 -3.14
C LEU A 51 6.95 2.43 -2.01
N ALA A 52 7.11 1.14 -2.29
CA ALA A 52 7.05 0.08 -1.29
C ALA A 52 8.14 0.28 -0.24
N SER A 53 9.38 0.56 -0.66
CA SER A 53 10.49 0.84 0.26
C SER A 53 10.21 2.07 1.13
N CYS A 54 9.74 3.18 0.56
CA CYS A 54 9.46 4.38 1.33
C CYS A 54 8.29 4.19 2.31
N THR A 55 7.25 3.46 1.88
CA THR A 55 6.12 3.11 2.72
C THR A 55 6.57 2.27 3.91
N LEU A 56 7.43 1.27 3.68
CA LEU A 56 8.03 0.43 4.72
C LEU A 56 8.87 1.25 5.71
N ALA A 57 9.67 2.19 5.22
CA ALA A 57 10.48 3.07 6.07
C ALA A 57 9.64 4.00 6.95
N ASN A 58 8.40 4.28 6.55
CA ASN A 58 7.49 5.21 7.22
C ASN A 58 6.26 4.52 7.84
N MET A 59 6.27 3.18 7.97
CA MET A 59 5.07 2.44 8.38
C MET A 59 4.46 2.93 9.69
N ASP A 60 5.28 3.15 10.71
CA ASP A 60 4.82 3.57 12.03
C ASP A 60 4.16 4.96 11.98
N ALA A 61 4.77 5.91 11.25
CA ALA A 61 4.23 7.27 11.11
C ALA A 61 2.92 7.29 10.32
N LEU A 62 2.83 6.44 9.29
CA LEU A 62 1.67 6.32 8.43
C LEU A 62 0.57 5.42 9.01
N GLY A 63 0.86 4.63 10.04
CA GLY A 63 -0.06 3.62 10.57
C GLY A 63 -0.30 2.46 9.61
N VAL A 64 0.73 2.08 8.83
CA VAL A 64 0.68 0.96 7.89
C VAL A 64 0.76 -0.36 8.64
N LYS A 65 -0.13 -1.28 8.30
CA LYS A 65 -0.22 -2.65 8.83
C LYS A 65 0.60 -3.64 8.00
N TYR A 66 0.56 -3.51 6.67
CA TYR A 66 1.41 -4.26 5.74
C TYR A 66 1.42 -3.63 4.35
N VAL A 67 2.45 -4.00 3.58
CA VAL A 67 2.59 -3.70 2.14
C VAL A 67 2.63 -5.02 1.38
N ILE A 68 1.98 -5.07 0.22
CA ILE A 68 2.12 -6.16 -0.76
C ILE A 68 2.69 -5.59 -2.06
N TRP A 69 3.74 -6.22 -2.58
CA TRP A 69 4.40 -5.85 -3.83
C TRP A 69 5.14 -7.05 -4.41
N GLU A 70 5.06 -7.24 -5.74
CA GLU A 70 5.70 -8.35 -6.46
C GLU A 70 5.50 -9.72 -5.80
N GLN A 71 4.24 -10.08 -5.54
CA GLN A 71 3.84 -11.35 -4.93
C GLN A 71 4.44 -11.61 -3.53
N GLN A 72 4.86 -10.55 -2.84
CA GLN A 72 5.40 -10.65 -1.49
C GLN A 72 4.63 -9.72 -0.55
N ILE A 73 4.52 -10.14 0.70
CA ILE A 73 3.93 -9.35 1.78
C ILE A 73 4.99 -8.99 2.82
N ASN A 74 4.93 -7.76 3.34
CA ASN A 74 5.83 -7.31 4.41
C ASN A 74 5.04 -6.54 5.48
N HIS A 75 5.20 -6.98 6.73
CA HIS A 75 4.58 -6.41 7.93
C HIS A 75 5.54 -5.52 8.73
N GLY A 76 6.63 -5.03 8.11
CA GLY A 76 7.73 -4.34 8.77
C GLY A 76 8.81 -5.28 9.33
N ASN A 77 8.68 -6.59 9.11
CA ASN A 77 9.62 -7.62 9.60
C ASN A 77 10.29 -8.43 8.47
N GLY A 78 10.25 -7.90 7.25
CA GLY A 78 10.83 -8.52 6.06
C GLY A 78 9.78 -9.05 5.10
N TRP A 79 10.20 -9.25 3.85
CA TRP A 79 9.36 -9.78 2.78
C TRP A 79 9.14 -11.28 2.94
N LYS A 80 7.92 -11.73 2.67
CA LYS A 80 7.53 -13.13 2.64
C LYS A 80 6.75 -13.40 1.36
N ASP A 81 7.08 -14.49 0.68
CA ASP A 81 6.39 -14.91 -0.53
C ASP A 81 4.91 -15.24 -0.24
N MET A 82 4.06 -14.89 -1.19
CA MET A 82 2.65 -15.25 -1.20
C MET A 82 2.41 -16.40 -2.18
N GLU A 83 1.34 -17.15 -1.96
CA GLU A 83 0.84 -18.10 -2.96
C GLU A 83 0.50 -17.38 -4.28
N ASP A 84 0.63 -18.09 -5.39
CA ASP A 84 0.15 -17.59 -6.68
C ASP A 84 -1.38 -17.57 -6.68
N ARG A 85 -1.94 -16.37 -6.83
CA ARG A 85 -3.38 -16.09 -6.84
C ARG A 85 -3.95 -15.94 -8.26
N GLY A 86 -3.10 -16.11 -9.27
CA GLY A 86 -3.48 -16.09 -10.68
C GLY A 86 -3.44 -14.68 -11.30
N GLY A 87 -2.31 -14.34 -11.91
CA GLY A 87 -2.15 -13.17 -12.78
C GLY A 87 -1.53 -11.94 -12.11
N ALA A 88 -1.18 -10.95 -12.93
CA ALA A 88 -0.41 -9.77 -12.51
C ALA A 88 -1.09 -8.98 -11.38
N THR A 89 -2.38 -8.67 -11.54
CA THR A 89 -3.14 -7.92 -10.55
C THR A 89 -3.34 -8.71 -9.25
N ALA A 90 -3.72 -9.98 -9.32
CA ALA A 90 -3.91 -10.79 -8.10
C ALA A 90 -2.60 -11.00 -7.32
N ASN A 91 -1.47 -11.03 -8.03
CA ASN A 91 -0.13 -11.17 -7.47
C ASN A 91 0.59 -9.82 -7.25
N HIS A 92 -0.09 -8.69 -7.45
CA HIS A 92 0.44 -7.35 -7.15
C HIS A 92 1.73 -7.01 -7.90
N PHE A 93 1.79 -7.39 -9.18
CA PHE A 93 2.89 -7.03 -10.08
C PHE A 93 2.64 -5.71 -10.84
N ASP A 94 1.41 -5.20 -10.81
CA ASP A 94 1.00 -3.96 -11.51
C ASP A 94 0.59 -2.83 -10.54
N HIS A 95 0.64 -3.09 -9.23
CA HIS A 95 0.36 -2.09 -8.20
C HIS A 95 0.99 -2.45 -6.86
N VAL A 96 1.29 -1.42 -6.05
CA VAL A 96 1.65 -1.60 -4.64
C VAL A 96 0.38 -1.48 -3.81
N HIS A 97 0.07 -2.52 -3.03
CA HIS A 97 -1.05 -2.51 -2.10
C HIS A 97 -0.57 -2.16 -0.70
N VAL A 98 -1.23 -1.19 -0.06
CA VAL A 98 -0.91 -0.76 1.30
C VAL A 98 -2.16 -0.85 2.17
N SER A 99 -2.05 -1.58 3.27
CA SER A 99 -3.10 -1.70 4.28
C SER A 99 -2.72 -0.97 5.57
N PHE A 100 -3.71 -0.41 6.25
CA PHE A 100 -3.54 0.48 7.39
C PHE A 100 -4.28 -0.02 8.64
N GLU A 101 -3.77 0.35 9.80
CA GLU A 101 -4.39 0.06 11.08
C GLU A 101 -5.68 0.87 11.31
N ARG A 102 -6.58 0.30 12.13
CA ARG A 102 -7.81 0.99 12.53
C ARG A 102 -7.50 2.08 13.56
N GLY A 103 -7.29 3.31 13.10
CA GLY A 103 -7.16 4.49 13.95
C GLY A 103 -5.72 4.94 14.23
N SER A 104 -4.74 4.29 13.61
CA SER A 104 -3.33 4.67 13.64
C SER A 104 -2.97 5.33 12.31
N GLY A 105 -2.11 6.36 12.35
CA GLY A 105 -1.65 7.07 11.15
C GLY A 105 -2.13 8.51 11.08
N GLY A 106 -1.21 9.37 10.65
CA GLY A 106 -1.35 10.83 10.64
C GLY A 106 -0.02 11.57 10.78
N GLY A 107 1.09 10.83 10.90
CA GLY A 107 2.44 11.37 10.79
C GLY A 107 2.79 11.73 9.35
N SER A 108 3.84 12.53 9.21
CA SER A 108 4.39 12.93 7.91
C SER A 108 5.37 11.88 7.40
N VAL A 109 5.37 11.60 6.09
CA VAL A 109 6.42 10.81 5.43
C VAL A 109 7.74 11.56 5.59
N GLN A 110 8.75 10.88 6.13
CA GLN A 110 10.11 11.36 6.28
C GLN A 110 11.02 10.58 5.34
N GLY A 111 11.54 11.25 4.31
CA GLY A 111 12.55 10.69 3.42
C GLY A 111 12.05 9.54 2.53
N CYS A 112 12.29 9.72 1.24
CA CYS A 112 12.36 8.70 0.19
C CYS A 112 13.46 9.20 -0.77
#